data_AF-A0A126NL89-F1
#
_entry.id   AF-A0A126NL89-F1
#
_cell.length_a   1.000
_cell.length_b   1.000
_cell.length_c   1.000
_cell.angle_alpha   90.00
_cell.angle_beta   90.00
_cell.angle_gamma   90.00
#
_symmetry.space_group_name_H-M   'P 1'
#
loop_
_entity.id
_entity.type
_entity.pdbx_description
1 polymer ?
#
loop_
_entity_poly.entity_id
_entity_poly.type
_entity_poly.pdbx_seq_one_letter_code
_entity_poly.pdbx_strand_id
1 'polypeptide(L)'
;MYPGVHSDLGGGYIPSEQGKGYVGAEGRDAAKFSQIPLQEMYQRARAAGVPLNKDNGMLAESAREAMEVDQALISAYSDYFEATGGVSYGSLQQIMHDHYGRYLQWRKLRLGDDAPAGLKHQPFVSRAGKKSGQDVVDLVMANYELKWEYEALLKDERSDPALRIPNGLSDNISKFIGLRARNIFPLASLRDAAVSYVWGYKMKCWQEIKPIWEDTSDVDPRISRLMDDYIHDSRAWFKPFGAPNEAAWKRQQEERMKLLEAQDARYKEWERIKQEDERILREGNALERMAAAHRRSAMNSTPQAWPKRLEGADRKDLDAWKSNRQLPYEIEGRESWSIFGYLRWRMVYEDEASWLQQVGDFAGAQARAVKRGIKDKVDDAVDRAAEAAGRAIGNGAKKGADYLLDKAKDALSNGVPRTRL
;
A
#
# COMPACT_ATOMS: atom_id res chain seq x y z
N MET A 1 -5.82 -15.10 -21.18
CA MET A 1 -5.68 -14.26 -19.95
C MET A 1 -4.88 -15.10 -18.96
N TYR A 2 -4.02 -14.50 -18.15
CA TYR A 2 -3.10 -15.22 -17.26
C TYR A 2 -3.35 -14.86 -15.80
N PRO A 3 -3.12 -15.78 -14.84
CA PRO A 3 -2.99 -15.43 -13.44
C PRO A 3 -1.72 -14.60 -13.20
N GLY A 4 -1.63 -13.97 -12.03
CA GLY A 4 -0.46 -13.20 -11.59
C GLY A 4 -0.66 -11.69 -11.59
N VAL A 5 0.42 -10.97 -11.29
CA VAL A 5 0.47 -9.50 -11.31
C VAL A 5 1.29 -8.97 -12.51
N HIS A 6 1.43 -7.64 -12.61
CA HIS A 6 1.98 -6.97 -13.80
C HIS A 6 3.30 -7.58 -14.31
N SER A 7 4.29 -7.75 -13.44
CA SER A 7 5.62 -8.29 -13.80
C SER A 7 5.68 -9.83 -13.80
N ASP A 8 4.64 -10.53 -13.33
CA ASP A 8 4.47 -11.97 -13.61
C ASP A 8 4.12 -12.17 -15.08
N LEU A 9 3.45 -11.21 -15.73
CA LEU A 9 3.12 -11.27 -17.15
C LEU A 9 4.22 -10.68 -18.04
N GLY A 10 4.64 -9.44 -17.75
CA GLY A 10 5.62 -8.71 -18.58
C GLY A 10 7.08 -9.09 -18.33
N GLY A 11 7.37 -9.85 -17.27
CA GLY A 11 8.72 -10.00 -16.72
C GLY A 11 9.14 -8.76 -15.91
N GLY A 12 10.12 -8.94 -15.03
CA GLY A 12 10.70 -7.86 -14.22
C GLY A 12 11.09 -8.28 -12.81
N TYR A 13 10.43 -9.30 -12.25
CA TYR A 13 10.91 -9.94 -11.02
C TYR A 13 12.23 -10.69 -11.29
N ILE A 14 13.14 -10.64 -10.33
CA ILE A 14 14.38 -11.42 -10.30
C ILE A 14 14.15 -12.75 -9.55
N PRO A 15 14.97 -13.79 -9.78
CA PRO A 15 14.80 -15.06 -9.08
C PRO A 15 14.86 -14.92 -7.55
N SER A 16 14.05 -15.72 -6.86
CA SER A 16 13.87 -15.73 -5.39
C SER A 16 13.10 -14.55 -4.77
N GLU A 17 12.73 -13.50 -5.52
CA GLU A 17 11.91 -12.41 -4.95
C GLU A 17 10.62 -12.96 -4.35
N GLN A 18 10.27 -12.47 -3.15
CA GLN A 18 9.13 -12.95 -2.35
C GLN A 18 9.10 -14.48 -2.15
N GLY A 19 10.25 -15.15 -2.28
CA GLY A 19 10.37 -16.60 -2.17
C GLY A 19 9.81 -17.39 -3.36
N LYS A 20 9.59 -16.74 -4.51
CA LYS A 20 9.00 -17.34 -5.72
C LYS A 20 10.06 -17.84 -6.71
N GLY A 21 9.67 -18.75 -7.59
CA GLY A 21 10.47 -19.22 -8.73
C GLY A 21 11.74 -19.99 -8.33
N TYR A 22 11.54 -21.07 -7.56
CA TYR A 22 12.61 -21.97 -7.12
C TYR A 22 12.64 -23.27 -7.92
N VAL A 23 13.86 -23.76 -8.22
CA VAL A 23 14.12 -25.14 -8.64
C VAL A 23 14.96 -25.80 -7.55
N GLY A 24 14.36 -26.74 -6.82
CA GLY A 24 14.97 -27.31 -5.62
C GLY A 24 15.23 -26.23 -4.55
N ALA A 25 16.49 -25.97 -4.23
CA ALA A 25 16.90 -25.00 -3.21
C ALA A 25 17.26 -23.60 -3.77
N GLU A 26 17.32 -23.44 -5.10
CA GLU A 26 17.84 -22.25 -5.77
C GLU A 26 16.74 -21.53 -6.55
N GLY A 27 16.68 -20.19 -6.46
CA GLY A 27 15.82 -19.41 -7.35
C GLY A 27 16.45 -19.31 -8.73
N ARG A 28 15.71 -19.66 -9.79
CA ARG A 28 16.22 -19.63 -11.19
C ARG A 28 15.25 -18.92 -12.13
N ASP A 29 15.78 -18.23 -13.14
CA ASP A 29 14.96 -17.50 -14.11
C ASP A 29 13.97 -18.39 -14.86
N ALA A 30 14.32 -19.66 -15.09
CA ALA A 30 13.46 -20.68 -15.71
C ALA A 30 12.18 -21.00 -14.90
N ALA A 31 12.19 -20.70 -13.59
CA ALA A 31 11.04 -20.96 -12.70
C ALA A 31 10.20 -19.70 -12.41
N LYS A 32 10.49 -18.55 -13.02
CA LYS A 32 9.63 -17.36 -12.86
C LYS A 32 8.36 -17.51 -13.70
N PHE A 33 7.20 -17.14 -13.16
CA PHE A 33 5.93 -17.28 -13.88
C PHE A 33 5.93 -16.61 -15.27
N SER A 34 6.64 -15.49 -15.42
CA SER A 34 6.82 -14.77 -16.68
C SER A 34 7.46 -15.57 -17.83
N GLN A 35 8.04 -16.73 -17.54
CA GLN A 35 8.51 -17.66 -18.57
C GLN A 35 7.37 -18.26 -19.40
N ILE A 36 6.20 -18.50 -18.80
CA ILE A 36 5.02 -19.03 -19.51
C ILE A 36 4.58 -18.07 -20.64
N PRO A 37 4.22 -16.79 -20.38
CA PRO A 37 3.85 -15.86 -21.44
C PRO A 37 5.02 -15.52 -22.38
N LEU A 38 6.29 -15.55 -21.92
CA LEU A 38 7.45 -15.37 -22.79
C LEU A 38 7.53 -16.47 -23.87
N GLN A 39 7.38 -17.75 -23.49
CA GLN A 39 7.37 -18.84 -24.49
C GLN A 39 6.17 -18.75 -25.42
N GLU A 40 4.97 -18.44 -24.91
CA GLU A 40 3.79 -18.32 -25.77
C GLU A 40 3.94 -17.16 -26.76
N MET A 41 4.45 -16.02 -26.32
CA MET A 41 4.74 -14.88 -27.19
C MET A 41 5.83 -15.21 -28.22
N TYR A 42 6.90 -15.92 -27.84
CA TYR A 42 7.95 -16.40 -28.75
C TYR A 42 7.36 -17.34 -29.83
N GLN A 43 6.51 -18.28 -29.45
CA GLN A 43 5.84 -19.20 -30.37
C GLN A 43 4.91 -18.45 -31.34
N ARG A 44 4.07 -17.55 -30.82
CA ARG A 44 3.17 -16.70 -31.63
C ARG A 44 3.94 -15.80 -32.60
N ALA A 45 5.05 -15.19 -32.16
CA ALA A 45 5.90 -14.36 -33.00
C ALA A 45 6.54 -15.16 -34.15
N ARG A 46 7.04 -16.37 -33.88
CA ARG A 46 7.56 -17.27 -34.93
C ARG A 46 6.48 -17.73 -35.90
N ALA A 47 5.29 -18.07 -35.40
CA ALA A 47 4.14 -18.41 -36.24
C ALA A 47 3.70 -17.24 -37.15
N ALA A 48 3.87 -16.00 -36.68
CA ALA A 48 3.66 -14.77 -37.45
C ALA A 48 4.84 -14.39 -38.39
N GLY A 49 5.88 -15.23 -38.48
CA GLY A 49 7.02 -15.01 -39.39
C GLY A 49 8.16 -14.16 -38.83
N VAL A 50 8.17 -13.80 -37.55
CA VAL A 50 9.30 -13.09 -36.93
C VAL A 50 10.51 -14.06 -36.88
N PRO A 51 11.70 -13.68 -37.39
CA PRO A 51 12.84 -14.59 -37.57
C PRO A 51 13.60 -14.86 -36.26
N LEU A 52 12.91 -15.43 -35.27
CA LEU A 52 13.49 -15.82 -33.98
C LEU A 52 13.89 -17.31 -33.99
N ASN A 53 15.06 -17.61 -33.42
CA ASN A 53 15.52 -18.97 -33.18
C ASN A 53 16.33 -19.02 -31.87
N LYS A 54 15.70 -19.45 -30.77
CA LYS A 54 16.33 -19.62 -29.45
C LYS A 54 17.34 -20.77 -29.39
N ASP A 55 17.27 -21.69 -30.35
CA ASP A 55 18.14 -22.85 -30.48
C ASP A 55 19.35 -22.57 -31.39
N ASN A 56 19.54 -21.31 -31.81
CA ASN A 56 20.70 -20.89 -32.59
C ASN A 56 21.97 -20.95 -31.72
N GLY A 57 22.92 -21.83 -32.08
CA GLY A 57 24.20 -22.00 -31.38
C GLY A 57 25.12 -20.77 -31.39
N MET A 58 24.81 -19.71 -32.14
CA MET A 58 25.49 -18.41 -32.05
C MET A 58 24.99 -17.54 -30.88
N LEU A 59 23.89 -17.91 -30.21
CA LEU A 59 23.41 -17.20 -29.03
C LEU A 59 24.33 -17.47 -27.83
N ALA A 60 24.61 -16.39 -27.08
CA ALA A 60 25.28 -16.49 -25.79
C ALA A 60 24.51 -17.44 -24.85
N GLU A 61 25.23 -18.14 -23.98
CA GLU A 61 24.67 -19.08 -23.02
C GLU A 61 23.54 -18.47 -22.19
N SER A 62 23.78 -17.29 -21.63
CA SER A 62 22.79 -16.53 -20.87
C SER A 62 21.52 -16.16 -21.66
N ALA A 63 21.59 -16.04 -22.98
CA ALA A 63 20.42 -15.81 -23.83
C ALA A 63 19.62 -17.09 -24.11
N ARG A 64 20.28 -18.26 -24.07
CA ARG A 64 19.62 -19.58 -24.12
C ARG A 64 18.96 -19.89 -22.77
N GLU A 65 19.70 -19.72 -21.67
CA GLU A 65 19.23 -19.91 -20.29
C GLU A 65 18.02 -19.02 -19.96
N ALA A 66 18.04 -17.75 -20.39
CA ALA A 66 16.90 -16.83 -20.21
C ALA A 66 15.61 -17.30 -20.89
N MET A 67 15.71 -18.20 -21.88
CA MET A 67 14.59 -18.79 -22.63
C MET A 67 14.24 -20.23 -22.16
N GLU A 68 14.82 -20.70 -21.06
CA GLU A 68 14.44 -21.95 -20.41
C GLU A 68 13.16 -21.80 -19.58
N VAL A 69 12.42 -22.89 -19.43
CA VAL A 69 11.27 -22.97 -18.53
C VAL A 69 11.34 -24.27 -17.75
N ASP A 70 11.16 -24.16 -16.43
CA ASP A 70 11.15 -25.32 -15.55
C ASP A 70 9.86 -26.14 -15.72
N GLN A 71 9.98 -27.47 -15.73
CA GLN A 71 8.84 -28.36 -15.93
C GLN A 71 7.85 -28.36 -14.74
N ALA A 72 8.31 -28.06 -13.52
CA ALA A 72 7.43 -27.93 -12.36
C ALA A 72 6.58 -26.65 -12.43
N LEU A 73 7.07 -25.58 -13.08
CA LEU A 73 6.29 -24.38 -13.40
C LEU A 73 5.24 -24.69 -14.47
N ILE A 74 5.61 -25.40 -15.55
CA ILE A 74 4.66 -25.82 -16.60
C ILE A 74 3.55 -26.68 -15.98
N SER A 75 3.90 -27.67 -15.15
CA SER A 75 2.93 -28.47 -14.38
C SER A 75 2.03 -27.59 -13.51
N ALA A 76 2.59 -26.70 -12.68
CA ALA A 76 1.78 -25.86 -11.80
C ALA A 76 0.81 -24.93 -12.54
N TYR A 77 1.18 -24.45 -13.74
CA TYR A 77 0.30 -23.64 -14.58
C TYR A 77 -0.83 -24.47 -15.21
N SER A 78 -0.54 -25.65 -15.74
CA SER A 78 -1.55 -26.58 -16.26
C SER A 78 -2.51 -27.05 -15.17
N ASP A 79 -1.98 -27.45 -14.01
CA ASP A 79 -2.75 -27.85 -12.83
C ASP A 79 -3.72 -26.74 -12.39
N TYR A 80 -3.26 -25.48 -12.40
CA TYR A 80 -4.09 -24.31 -12.11
C TYR A 80 -5.21 -24.12 -13.13
N PHE A 81 -4.89 -24.23 -14.43
CA PHE A 81 -5.89 -24.09 -15.50
C PHE A 81 -6.98 -25.16 -15.40
N GLU A 82 -6.61 -26.41 -15.11
CA GLU A 82 -7.58 -27.48 -14.83
C GLU A 82 -8.39 -27.21 -13.56
N ALA A 83 -7.76 -26.77 -12.47
CA ALA A 83 -8.42 -26.49 -11.20
C ALA A 83 -9.44 -25.34 -11.26
N THR A 84 -9.26 -24.38 -12.17
CA THR A 84 -10.28 -23.35 -12.41
C THR A 84 -11.42 -23.84 -13.32
N GLY A 85 -11.36 -25.07 -13.85
CA GLY A 85 -12.30 -25.56 -14.86
C GLY A 85 -12.06 -24.93 -16.24
N GLY A 86 -10.85 -24.40 -16.47
CA GLY A 86 -10.48 -23.71 -17.69
C GLY A 86 -11.31 -22.46 -17.96
N VAL A 87 -11.44 -21.55 -16.98
CA VAL A 87 -12.22 -20.29 -17.10
C VAL A 87 -11.81 -19.54 -18.37
N SER A 88 -12.63 -19.67 -19.41
CA SER A 88 -12.36 -19.18 -20.76
C SER A 88 -13.63 -18.76 -21.52
N TYR A 89 -14.79 -18.86 -20.86
CA TYR A 89 -16.11 -18.56 -21.41
C TYR A 89 -16.76 -17.42 -20.64
N GLY A 90 -17.30 -16.45 -21.36
CA GLY A 90 -17.87 -15.21 -20.79
C GLY A 90 -17.12 -13.97 -21.25
N SER A 91 -17.48 -12.82 -20.68
CA SER A 91 -16.78 -11.55 -20.91
C SER A 91 -15.40 -11.54 -20.24
N LEU A 92 -14.50 -10.66 -20.71
CA LEU A 92 -13.21 -10.43 -20.05
C LEU A 92 -13.39 -10.10 -18.56
N GLN A 93 -14.41 -9.33 -18.21
CA GLN A 93 -14.74 -8.98 -16.82
C GLN A 93 -15.09 -10.22 -15.98
N GLN A 94 -15.89 -11.15 -16.49
CA GLN A 94 -16.24 -12.38 -15.77
C GLN A 94 -14.99 -13.23 -15.52
N ILE A 95 -14.17 -13.45 -16.56
CA ILE A 95 -12.89 -14.17 -16.46
C ILE A 95 -11.97 -13.49 -15.43
N MET A 96 -11.91 -12.15 -15.42
CA MET A 96 -11.15 -11.38 -14.41
C MET A 96 -11.70 -11.57 -12.98
N HIS A 97 -13.01 -11.55 -12.81
CA HIS A 97 -13.64 -11.70 -11.49
C HIS A 97 -13.44 -13.13 -10.94
N ASP A 98 -13.54 -14.17 -11.78
CA ASP A 98 -13.37 -15.56 -11.38
C ASP A 98 -11.93 -15.85 -10.92
N HIS A 99 -10.93 -15.49 -11.73
CA HIS A 99 -9.52 -15.66 -11.35
C HIS A 99 -9.15 -14.81 -10.12
N TYR A 100 -9.70 -13.60 -9.99
CA TYR A 100 -9.51 -12.78 -8.80
C TYR A 100 -10.18 -13.38 -7.57
N GLY A 101 -11.36 -14.00 -7.72
CA GLY A 101 -12.04 -14.75 -6.68
C GLY A 101 -11.17 -15.88 -6.11
N ARG A 102 -10.53 -16.68 -6.97
CA ARG A 102 -9.57 -17.72 -6.54
C ARG A 102 -8.38 -17.15 -5.76
N TYR A 103 -7.85 -16.01 -6.22
CA TYR A 103 -6.80 -15.29 -5.50
C TYR A 103 -7.26 -14.77 -4.13
N LEU A 104 -8.51 -14.30 -4.01
CA LEU A 104 -9.09 -13.86 -2.74
C LEU A 104 -9.34 -15.03 -1.78
N GLN A 105 -9.77 -16.19 -2.28
CA GLN A 105 -9.88 -17.43 -1.49
C GLN A 105 -8.51 -17.87 -0.94
N TRP A 106 -7.46 -17.84 -1.78
CA TRP A 106 -6.08 -18.07 -1.31
C TRP A 106 -5.64 -17.02 -0.26
N ARG A 107 -5.94 -15.73 -0.47
CA ARG A 107 -5.66 -14.68 0.52
C ARG A 107 -6.36 -14.91 1.85
N LYS A 108 -7.62 -15.35 1.82
CA LYS A 108 -8.40 -15.70 3.01
C LYS A 108 -7.75 -16.85 3.79
N LEU A 109 -7.31 -17.91 3.08
CA LEU A 109 -6.57 -19.04 3.65
C LEU A 109 -5.28 -18.58 4.34
N ARG A 110 -4.55 -17.62 3.75
CA ARG A 110 -3.30 -17.07 4.30
C ARG A 110 -3.48 -15.99 5.38
N LEU A 111 -4.71 -15.60 5.73
CA LEU A 111 -4.99 -14.46 6.61
C LEU A 111 -4.75 -14.75 8.11
N GLY A 112 -4.88 -15.99 8.56
CA GLY A 112 -4.72 -16.36 9.96
C GLY A 112 -3.26 -16.25 10.41
N ASP A 113 -2.97 -15.51 11.48
CA ASP A 113 -1.59 -15.28 11.93
C ASP A 113 -0.95 -16.52 12.56
N ASP A 114 -1.74 -17.32 13.31
CA ASP A 114 -1.28 -18.44 14.13
C ASP A 114 -1.68 -19.83 13.58
N ALA A 115 -2.40 -19.85 12.45
CA ALA A 115 -2.86 -21.08 11.82
C ALA A 115 -1.74 -21.70 10.95
N PRO A 116 -1.62 -23.03 10.82
CA PRO A 116 -0.63 -23.65 9.94
C PRO A 116 -0.73 -23.23 8.47
N ALA A 117 -1.93 -22.83 8.01
CA ALA A 117 -2.17 -22.28 6.68
C ALA A 117 -1.86 -20.77 6.56
N GLY A 118 -1.54 -20.09 7.66
CA GLY A 118 -1.22 -18.67 7.72
C GLY A 118 0.02 -18.29 6.93
N LEU A 119 0.03 -17.08 6.34
CA LEU A 119 1.09 -16.62 5.43
C LEU A 119 2.51 -16.86 5.99
N LYS A 120 2.74 -16.45 7.24
CA LYS A 120 4.04 -16.52 7.94
C LYS A 120 4.59 -17.95 8.07
N HIS A 121 3.71 -18.94 8.11
CA HIS A 121 4.07 -20.36 8.25
C HIS A 121 4.35 -21.03 6.91
N GLN A 122 4.10 -20.37 5.78
CA GLN A 122 4.25 -21.00 4.47
C GLN A 122 5.72 -21.08 4.04
N PRO A 123 6.13 -22.18 3.36
CA PRO A 123 7.51 -22.37 2.92
C PRO A 123 8.05 -21.21 2.09
N PHE A 124 7.23 -20.56 1.25
CA PHE A 124 7.68 -19.45 0.41
C PHE A 124 8.09 -18.21 1.22
N VAL A 125 7.45 -17.91 2.36
CA VAL A 125 7.88 -16.80 3.23
C VAL A 125 9.22 -17.12 3.88
N SER A 126 9.45 -18.38 4.27
CA SER A 126 10.75 -18.86 4.73
C SER A 126 11.83 -18.80 3.64
N ARG A 127 11.47 -19.03 2.36
CA ARG A 127 12.38 -18.82 1.21
C ARG A 127 12.68 -17.34 0.99
N ALA A 128 11.67 -16.47 1.05
CA ALA A 128 11.81 -15.02 0.93
C ALA A 128 12.84 -14.49 1.95
N GLY A 129 12.77 -14.95 3.20
CA GLY A 129 13.71 -14.57 4.26
C GLY A 129 15.17 -14.97 4.01
N LYS A 130 15.45 -15.96 3.15
CA LYS A 130 16.81 -16.29 2.69
C LYS A 130 17.33 -15.30 1.65
N LYS A 131 16.43 -14.67 0.89
CA LYS A 131 16.74 -13.69 -0.16
C LYS A 131 16.83 -12.27 0.39
N SER A 132 15.81 -11.83 1.12
CA SER A 132 15.77 -10.54 1.80
C SER A 132 14.82 -10.57 2.99
N GLY A 133 15.26 -10.02 4.14
CA GLY A 133 14.37 -9.76 5.27
C GLY A 133 13.29 -8.72 4.93
N GLN A 134 13.54 -7.85 3.95
CA GLN A 134 12.58 -6.85 3.48
C GLN A 134 11.38 -7.52 2.79
N ASP A 135 11.60 -8.57 1.97
CA ASP A 135 10.52 -9.32 1.32
C ASP A 135 9.56 -9.94 2.34
N VAL A 136 10.09 -10.49 3.44
CA VAL A 136 9.28 -11.06 4.53
C VAL A 136 8.45 -9.97 5.20
N VAL A 137 9.05 -8.82 5.50
CA VAL A 137 8.34 -7.67 6.08
C VAL A 137 7.24 -7.18 5.14
N ASP A 138 7.53 -7.06 3.84
CA ASP A 138 6.58 -6.56 2.86
C ASP A 138 5.40 -7.51 2.65
N LEU A 139 5.65 -8.82 2.55
CA LEU A 139 4.60 -9.84 2.48
C LEU A 139 3.73 -9.87 3.75
N VAL A 140 4.34 -9.84 4.94
CA VAL A 140 3.63 -9.91 6.21
C VAL A 140 2.85 -8.62 6.50
N MET A 141 3.44 -7.45 6.23
CA MET A 141 2.75 -6.16 6.41
C MET A 141 1.57 -6.02 5.46
N ALA A 142 1.69 -6.44 4.21
CA ALA A 142 0.57 -6.42 3.27
C ALA A 142 -0.56 -7.39 3.68
N ASN A 143 -0.23 -8.51 4.35
CA ASN A 143 -1.23 -9.41 4.95
C ASN A 143 -1.94 -8.78 6.17
N TYR A 144 -1.21 -8.06 7.02
CA TYR A 144 -1.81 -7.29 8.11
C TYR A 144 -2.71 -6.15 7.61
N GLU A 145 -2.30 -5.46 6.54
CA GLU A 145 -3.12 -4.44 5.88
C GLU A 145 -4.44 -5.03 5.35
N LEU A 146 -4.42 -6.24 4.77
CA LEU A 146 -5.63 -6.98 4.38
C LEU A 146 -6.49 -7.37 5.58
N LYS A 147 -5.89 -7.77 6.70
CA LYS A 147 -6.61 -8.07 7.94
C LYS A 147 -7.34 -6.83 8.47
N TRP A 148 -6.65 -5.69 8.54
CA TRP A 148 -7.25 -4.40 8.93
C TRP A 148 -8.33 -3.93 7.95
N GLU A 149 -8.12 -4.16 6.65
CA GLU A 149 -9.11 -3.89 5.60
C GLU A 149 -10.41 -4.66 5.83
N TYR A 150 -10.31 -5.97 6.05
CA TYR A 150 -11.45 -6.84 6.35
C TYR A 150 -12.14 -6.45 7.67
N GLU A 151 -11.37 -6.21 8.73
CA GLU A 151 -11.89 -5.80 10.05
C GLU A 151 -12.64 -4.46 9.98
N ALA A 152 -12.16 -3.51 9.17
CA ALA A 152 -12.80 -2.21 8.96
C ALA A 152 -14.12 -2.35 8.18
N LEU A 153 -14.14 -3.13 7.09
CA LEU A 153 -15.37 -3.39 6.33
C LEU A 153 -16.45 -4.06 7.19
N LEU A 154 -16.07 -5.09 7.97
CA LEU A 154 -16.98 -5.73 8.94
C LEU A 154 -17.45 -4.78 10.05
N LYS A 155 -16.60 -3.84 10.51
CA LYS A 155 -16.99 -2.84 11.52
C LYS A 155 -18.07 -1.92 10.98
N ASP A 156 -17.92 -1.47 9.74
CA ASP A 156 -18.91 -0.60 9.09
C ASP A 156 -20.23 -1.35 8.83
N GLU A 157 -20.20 -2.58 8.32
CA GLU A 157 -21.41 -3.43 8.14
C GLU A 157 -22.18 -3.71 9.44
N ARG A 158 -21.46 -3.82 10.57
CA ARG A 158 -22.09 -3.97 11.90
C ARG A 158 -22.67 -2.65 12.41
N SER A 159 -22.08 -1.52 12.03
CA SER A 159 -22.47 -0.19 12.47
C SER A 159 -23.68 0.36 11.68
N ASP A 160 -23.81 -0.03 10.40
CA ASP A 160 -24.98 0.26 9.57
C ASP A 160 -25.46 -1.01 8.83
N PRO A 161 -26.50 -1.69 9.33
CA PRO A 161 -27.07 -2.87 8.70
C PRO A 161 -27.58 -2.66 7.27
N ALA A 162 -27.84 -1.42 6.82
CA ALA A 162 -28.22 -1.16 5.43
C ALA A 162 -27.10 -1.53 4.44
N LEU A 163 -25.84 -1.53 4.89
CA LEU A 163 -24.67 -1.92 4.10
C LEU A 163 -24.56 -3.45 3.89
N ARG A 164 -25.54 -4.23 4.35
CA ARG A 164 -25.58 -5.70 4.15
C ARG A 164 -26.40 -6.12 2.93
N ILE A 165 -27.01 -5.19 2.19
CA ILE A 165 -27.95 -5.48 1.09
C ILE A 165 -27.30 -5.19 -0.28
N PRO A 166 -27.04 -6.19 -1.15
CA PRO A 166 -26.31 -6.01 -2.41
C PRO A 166 -27.00 -5.13 -3.47
N ASN A 167 -28.34 -5.13 -3.51
CA ASN A 167 -29.09 -4.51 -4.62
C ASN A 167 -29.24 -2.97 -4.50
N GLY A 168 -28.59 -2.33 -3.53
CA GLY A 168 -28.68 -0.88 -3.29
C GLY A 168 -27.67 -0.04 -4.06
N LEU A 169 -27.36 -0.35 -5.33
CA LEU A 169 -26.19 0.21 -6.05
C LEU A 169 -26.09 1.76 -6.02
N SER A 170 -27.21 2.45 -6.19
CA SER A 170 -27.33 3.92 -6.10
C SER A 170 -27.58 4.41 -4.66
N ASP A 171 -28.27 3.61 -3.87
CA ASP A 171 -28.78 3.97 -2.54
C ASP A 171 -27.73 3.82 -1.44
N ASN A 172 -26.91 2.77 -1.49
CA ASN A 172 -25.91 2.43 -0.47
C ASN A 172 -24.75 3.42 -0.51
N ILE A 173 -24.27 3.77 -1.71
CA ILE A 173 -23.27 4.84 -1.87
C ILE A 173 -23.83 6.13 -1.28
N SER A 174 -25.00 6.57 -1.75
CA SER A 174 -25.66 7.81 -1.30
C SER A 174 -25.95 7.85 0.22
N LYS A 175 -26.34 6.72 0.82
CA LYS A 175 -26.62 6.62 2.27
C LYS A 175 -25.34 6.57 3.11
N PHE A 176 -24.29 5.86 2.68
CA PHE A 176 -23.00 5.85 3.38
C PHE A 176 -22.37 7.25 3.42
N ILE A 177 -22.46 7.98 2.30
CA ILE A 177 -22.09 9.40 2.21
C ILE A 177 -22.93 10.22 3.20
N GLY A 178 -24.26 10.03 3.21
CA GLY A 178 -25.16 10.73 4.12
C GLY A 178 -24.88 10.45 5.61
N LEU A 179 -24.47 9.24 5.97
CA LEU A 179 -24.19 8.85 7.35
C LEU A 179 -22.93 9.51 7.91
N ARG A 180 -21.84 9.59 7.13
CA ARG A 180 -20.65 10.38 7.53
C ARG A 180 -20.86 11.89 7.39
N ALA A 181 -21.64 12.37 6.42
CA ALA A 181 -21.94 13.79 6.27
C ALA A 181 -22.80 14.35 7.42
N ARG A 182 -23.67 13.53 8.04
CA ARG A 182 -24.55 13.96 9.15
C ARG A 182 -23.81 14.46 10.40
N ASN A 183 -22.56 14.03 10.62
CA ASN A 183 -21.75 14.47 11.76
C ASN A 183 -20.81 15.65 11.43
N ILE A 184 -20.91 16.26 10.24
CA ILE A 184 -20.01 17.34 9.80
C ILE A 184 -20.82 18.49 9.19
N PHE A 185 -21.08 19.53 10.00
CA PHE A 185 -21.66 20.81 9.55
C PHE A 185 -20.61 21.69 8.83
N PRO A 186 -21.04 22.73 8.08
CA PRO A 186 -21.11 22.70 6.63
C PRO A 186 -19.84 23.27 5.96
N LEU A 187 -18.83 22.43 5.74
CA LEU A 187 -17.79 22.64 4.72
C LEU A 187 -17.09 21.29 4.48
N ALA A 188 -17.78 20.36 3.82
CA ALA A 188 -17.18 19.11 3.38
C ALA A 188 -16.01 19.45 2.44
N SER A 189 -14.77 19.18 2.89
CA SER A 189 -13.61 19.39 2.04
C SER A 189 -13.66 18.40 0.87
N LEU A 190 -13.08 18.75 -0.28
CA LEU A 190 -13.03 17.81 -1.41
C LEU A 190 -12.32 16.49 -1.04
N ARG A 191 -11.42 16.52 -0.04
CA ARG A 191 -10.87 15.34 0.63
C ARG A 191 -11.95 14.44 1.23
N ASP A 192 -12.87 14.98 2.02
CA ASP A 192 -13.88 14.16 2.73
C ASP A 192 -14.89 13.54 1.75
N ALA A 193 -15.24 14.29 0.71
CA ALA A 193 -16.06 13.80 -0.40
C ALA A 193 -15.34 12.69 -1.18
N ALA A 194 -14.06 12.87 -1.54
CA ALA A 194 -13.26 11.86 -2.23
C ALA A 194 -13.09 10.59 -1.41
N VAL A 195 -12.74 10.71 -0.12
CA VAL A 195 -12.61 9.57 0.81
C VAL A 195 -13.95 8.83 0.94
N SER A 196 -15.08 9.54 1.06
CA SER A 196 -16.40 8.91 1.17
C SER A 196 -16.84 8.23 -0.14
N TYR A 197 -16.55 8.81 -1.30
CA TYR A 197 -16.81 8.19 -2.60
C TYR A 197 -16.02 6.90 -2.79
N VAL A 198 -14.71 6.97 -2.56
CA VAL A 198 -13.78 5.84 -2.71
C VAL A 198 -14.13 4.70 -1.75
N TRP A 199 -14.44 5.01 -0.48
CA TRP A 199 -14.87 3.99 0.47
C TRP A 199 -16.28 3.45 0.17
N GLY A 200 -17.18 4.27 -0.37
CA GLY A 200 -18.50 3.83 -0.85
C GLY A 200 -18.41 2.86 -2.03
N TYR A 201 -17.57 3.16 -3.02
CA TYR A 201 -17.24 2.24 -4.12
C TYR A 201 -16.64 0.94 -3.58
N LYS A 202 -15.72 1.04 -2.62
CA LYS A 202 -15.11 -0.13 -1.97
C LYS A 202 -16.13 -0.99 -1.23
N MET A 203 -17.06 -0.38 -0.49
CA MET A 203 -18.14 -1.10 0.19
C MET A 203 -19.05 -1.83 -0.79
N LYS A 204 -19.34 -1.23 -1.96
CA LYS A 204 -20.02 -1.93 -3.07
C LYS A 204 -19.23 -3.16 -3.53
N CYS A 205 -17.94 -3.01 -3.87
CA CYS A 205 -17.15 -4.18 -4.31
C CYS A 205 -17.02 -5.23 -3.21
N TRP A 206 -16.95 -4.82 -1.95
CA TRP A 206 -16.98 -5.74 -0.81
C TRP A 206 -18.28 -6.56 -0.79
N GLN A 207 -19.47 -5.95 -0.98
CA GLN A 207 -20.73 -6.70 -1.07
C GLN A 207 -20.72 -7.75 -2.20
N GLU A 208 -20.10 -7.44 -3.34
CA GLU A 208 -19.99 -8.35 -4.49
C GLU A 208 -18.95 -9.47 -4.27
N ILE A 209 -17.86 -9.17 -3.56
CA ILE A 209 -16.75 -10.10 -3.26
C ILE A 209 -17.06 -11.00 -2.08
N LYS A 210 -17.82 -10.51 -1.10
CA LYS A 210 -18.04 -11.16 0.20
C LYS A 210 -18.51 -12.62 0.10
N PRO A 211 -19.43 -13.02 -0.79
CA PRO A 211 -19.80 -14.43 -0.95
C PRO A 211 -18.63 -15.34 -1.34
N ILE A 212 -17.65 -14.83 -2.10
CA ILE A 212 -16.44 -15.58 -2.50
C ILE A 212 -15.41 -15.60 -1.36
N TRP A 213 -15.34 -14.53 -0.56
CA TRP A 213 -14.42 -14.40 0.57
C TRP A 213 -14.87 -15.12 1.85
N GLU A 214 -16.19 -15.32 2.00
CA GLU A 214 -16.82 -16.08 3.08
C GLU A 214 -17.13 -17.54 2.67
N ASP A 215 -16.83 -17.94 1.43
CA ASP A 215 -16.86 -19.34 1.00
C ASP A 215 -15.90 -20.17 1.86
N THR A 216 -16.45 -21.17 2.56
CA THR A 216 -15.71 -22.09 3.44
C THR A 216 -15.22 -23.34 2.72
N SER A 217 -15.41 -23.44 1.40
CA SER A 217 -14.87 -24.53 0.59
C SER A 217 -13.34 -24.51 0.63
N ASP A 218 -12.71 -25.69 0.72
CA ASP A 218 -11.25 -25.81 0.68
C ASP A 218 -10.70 -25.26 -0.64
N VAL A 219 -9.64 -24.46 -0.54
CA VAL A 219 -8.90 -23.96 -1.71
C VAL A 219 -8.19 -25.15 -2.36
N ASP A 220 -8.47 -25.40 -3.65
CA ASP A 220 -7.82 -26.49 -4.40
C ASP A 220 -6.28 -26.37 -4.26
N PRO A 221 -5.57 -27.42 -3.80
CA PRO A 221 -4.13 -27.37 -3.59
C PRO A 221 -3.32 -26.98 -4.85
N ARG A 222 -3.85 -27.23 -6.05
CA ARG A 222 -3.26 -26.80 -7.33
C ARG A 222 -3.28 -25.27 -7.47
N ILE A 223 -4.35 -24.64 -7.01
CA ILE A 223 -4.48 -23.17 -6.99
C ILE A 223 -3.51 -22.58 -5.96
N SER A 224 -3.45 -23.13 -4.74
CA SER A 224 -2.52 -22.63 -3.73
C SER A 224 -1.06 -22.84 -4.15
N ARG A 225 -0.71 -24.00 -4.74
CA ARG A 225 0.64 -24.29 -5.27
C ARG A 225 1.13 -23.21 -6.23
N LEU A 226 0.33 -22.82 -7.22
CA LEU A 226 0.72 -21.76 -8.15
C LEU A 226 0.92 -20.42 -7.42
N MET A 227 0.01 -20.06 -6.51
CA MET A 227 0.05 -18.80 -5.78
C MET A 227 1.20 -18.72 -4.76
N ASP A 228 1.52 -19.81 -4.08
CA ASP A 228 2.56 -19.91 -3.07
C ASP A 228 3.96 -19.93 -3.70
N ASP A 229 4.17 -20.68 -4.80
CA ASP A 229 5.51 -20.92 -5.34
C ASP A 229 5.90 -20.02 -6.53
N TYR A 230 4.93 -19.46 -7.28
CA TYR A 230 5.22 -18.79 -8.57
C TYR A 230 4.66 -17.38 -8.73
N ILE A 231 3.49 -17.07 -8.16
CA ILE A 231 2.85 -15.75 -8.30
C ILE A 231 3.33 -14.77 -7.24
N HIS A 232 3.63 -13.54 -7.66
CA HIS A 232 4.07 -12.47 -6.77
C HIS A 232 2.91 -11.61 -6.25
N ASP A 233 3.17 -10.94 -5.14
CA ASP A 233 2.33 -9.90 -4.55
C ASP A 233 2.85 -8.51 -4.95
N SER A 234 2.23 -7.92 -5.97
CA SER A 234 2.55 -6.53 -6.35
C SER A 234 2.30 -5.54 -5.22
N ARG A 235 1.33 -5.77 -4.32
CA ARG A 235 0.97 -4.82 -3.26
C ARG A 235 1.95 -4.87 -2.09
N ALA A 236 2.56 -6.03 -1.81
CA ALA A 236 3.67 -6.12 -0.87
C ALA A 236 4.85 -5.24 -1.31
N TRP A 237 5.27 -5.38 -2.58
CA TRP A 237 6.46 -4.74 -3.12
C TRP A 237 6.28 -3.27 -3.54
N PHE A 238 5.12 -2.91 -4.12
CA PHE A 238 4.96 -1.61 -4.78
C PHE A 238 4.70 -0.48 -3.78
N LYS A 239 5.68 0.42 -3.66
CA LYS A 239 5.71 1.54 -2.70
C LYS A 239 5.80 2.89 -3.42
N PRO A 240 4.73 3.38 -4.08
CA PRO A 240 4.77 4.61 -4.86
C PRO A 240 4.98 5.87 -4.01
N PHE A 241 4.81 5.79 -2.69
CA PHE A 241 5.09 6.86 -1.73
C PHE A 241 6.34 6.58 -0.86
N GLY A 242 7.06 5.49 -1.13
CA GLY A 242 8.29 5.10 -0.43
C GLY A 242 9.55 5.50 -1.21
N ALA A 243 10.64 4.79 -0.96
CA ALA A 243 11.83 4.90 -1.81
C ALA A 243 11.57 4.28 -3.20
N PRO A 244 12.21 4.78 -4.28
CA PRO A 244 12.00 4.26 -5.63
C PRO A 244 12.50 2.82 -5.83
N ASN A 245 13.32 2.30 -4.92
CA ASN A 245 13.72 0.89 -4.79
C ASN A 245 14.45 0.66 -3.46
N GLU A 246 14.64 -0.61 -3.08
CA GLU A 246 15.33 -1.01 -1.84
C GLU A 246 16.76 -0.43 -1.72
N ALA A 247 17.49 -0.28 -2.85
CA ALA A 247 18.83 0.30 -2.86
C ALA A 247 18.84 1.83 -2.63
N ALA A 248 17.75 2.53 -2.96
CA ALA A 248 17.56 3.92 -2.59
C ALA A 248 17.17 4.04 -1.10
N TRP A 249 16.29 3.17 -0.59
CA TRP A 249 15.96 3.11 0.85
C TRP A 249 17.20 2.88 1.70
N LYS A 250 18.00 1.85 1.38
CA LYS A 250 19.23 1.51 2.12
C LYS A 250 20.19 2.70 2.22
N ARG A 251 20.44 3.41 1.10
CA ARG A 251 21.29 4.62 1.10
C ARG A 251 20.74 5.73 1.99
N GLN A 252 19.44 6.02 1.93
CA GLN A 252 18.80 7.01 2.80
C GLN A 252 18.92 6.62 4.28
N GLN A 253 18.78 5.34 4.62
CA GLN A 253 18.94 4.86 5.99
C GLN A 253 20.39 4.89 6.46
N GLU A 254 21.39 4.57 5.61
CA GLU A 254 22.81 4.73 5.95
C GLU A 254 23.18 6.20 6.23
N GLU A 255 22.64 7.14 5.46
CA GLU A 255 22.80 8.58 5.70
C GLU A 255 22.13 9.00 7.02
N ARG A 256 20.90 8.52 7.29
CA ARG A 256 20.25 8.71 8.59
C ARG A 256 21.08 8.13 9.74
N MET A 257 21.65 6.94 9.60
CA MET A 257 22.50 6.35 10.64
C MET A 257 23.73 7.21 10.95
N LYS A 258 24.39 7.79 9.94
CA LYS A 258 25.52 8.74 10.15
C LYS A 258 25.08 10.00 10.92
N LEU A 259 23.89 10.52 10.62
CA LEU A 259 23.33 11.67 11.36
C LEU A 259 23.01 11.31 12.83
N LEU A 260 22.44 10.13 13.07
CA LEU A 260 22.16 9.61 14.41
C LEU A 260 23.45 9.31 15.19
N GLU A 261 24.49 8.75 14.56
CA GLU A 261 25.82 8.57 15.15
C GLU A 261 26.41 9.92 15.60
N ALA A 262 26.34 10.94 14.74
CA ALA A 262 26.82 12.29 15.07
C ALA A 262 25.99 12.96 16.19
N GLN A 263 24.68 12.74 16.24
CA GLN A 263 23.82 13.25 17.31
C GLN A 263 24.12 12.57 18.66
N ASP A 264 24.26 11.24 18.68
CA ASP A 264 24.64 10.47 19.89
C ASP A 264 26.01 10.90 20.42
N ALA A 265 26.99 11.12 19.54
CA ALA A 265 28.31 11.62 19.90
C ALA A 265 28.24 13.03 20.51
N ARG A 266 27.48 13.96 19.90
CA ARG A 266 27.28 15.32 20.44
C ARG A 266 26.58 15.31 21.80
N TYR A 267 25.58 14.45 21.99
CA TYR A 267 24.90 14.31 23.28
C TYR A 267 25.86 13.78 24.37
N LYS A 268 26.64 12.73 24.07
CA LYS A 268 27.62 12.17 25.00
C LYS A 268 28.72 13.16 25.37
N GLU A 269 29.23 13.93 24.42
CA GLU A 269 30.23 14.96 24.70
C GLU A 269 29.65 16.11 25.55
N TRP A 270 28.42 16.54 25.29
CA TRP A 270 27.71 17.49 26.14
C TRP A 270 27.51 16.97 27.57
N GLU A 271 27.12 15.70 27.72
CA GLU A 271 26.94 15.05 29.02
C GLU A 271 28.26 14.93 29.78
N ARG A 272 29.37 14.62 29.08
CA ARG A 272 30.73 14.62 29.63
C ARG A 272 31.19 16.00 30.09
N ILE A 273 31.00 17.04 29.26
CA ILE A 273 31.34 18.43 29.61
C ILE A 273 30.53 18.88 30.83
N LYS A 274 29.23 18.55 30.89
CA LYS A 274 28.37 18.87 32.03
C LYS A 274 28.86 18.20 33.32
N GLN A 275 29.22 16.92 33.27
CA GLN A 275 29.77 16.20 34.43
C GLN A 275 31.13 16.77 34.86
N GLU A 276 31.97 17.16 33.91
CA GLU A 276 33.27 17.79 34.17
C GLU A 276 33.12 19.15 34.84
N ASP A 277 32.29 20.05 34.29
CA ASP A 277 32.02 21.36 34.92
C ASP A 277 31.36 21.18 36.31
N GLU A 278 30.51 20.17 36.52
CA GLU A 278 29.95 19.84 37.84
C GLU A 278 30.98 19.30 38.84
N ARG A 279 32.06 18.63 38.39
CA ARG A 279 33.20 18.24 39.22
C ARG A 279 34.07 19.44 39.56
N ILE A 280 34.46 20.23 38.55
CA ILE A 280 35.28 21.44 38.71
C ILE A 280 34.62 22.42 39.70
N LEU A 281 33.30 22.59 39.65
CA LEU A 281 32.56 23.46 40.58
C LEU A 281 32.66 23.01 42.05
N ARG A 282 32.87 21.71 42.33
CA ARG A 282 33.03 21.17 43.69
C ARG A 282 34.48 21.20 44.15
N GLU A 283 35.40 20.76 43.30
CA GLU A 283 36.76 20.34 43.66
C GLU A 283 37.86 21.30 43.15
N GLY A 284 37.62 22.02 42.05
CA GLY A 284 38.63 22.87 41.40
C GLY A 284 39.06 24.09 42.23
N ASN A 285 40.07 24.80 41.75
CA ASN A 285 40.49 26.08 42.34
C ASN A 285 39.54 27.24 41.98
N ALA A 286 39.73 28.42 42.58
CA ALA A 286 38.83 29.56 42.39
C ALA A 286 38.68 30.01 40.92
N LEU A 287 39.77 29.97 40.14
CA LEU A 287 39.79 30.37 38.74
C LEU A 287 39.05 29.33 37.86
N GLU A 288 39.29 28.04 38.12
CA GLU A 288 38.61 26.94 37.43
C GLU A 288 37.09 26.94 37.70
N ARG A 289 36.68 27.18 38.96
CA ARG A 289 35.26 27.32 39.33
C ARG A 289 34.60 28.49 38.60
N MET A 290 35.27 29.64 38.49
CA MET A 290 34.76 30.78 37.72
C MET A 290 34.61 30.44 36.23
N ALA A 291 35.60 29.77 35.63
CA ALA A 291 35.54 29.35 34.23
C ALA A 291 34.40 28.35 33.94
N ALA A 292 34.24 27.34 34.80
CA ALA A 292 33.15 26.35 34.71
C ALA A 292 31.76 26.99 34.92
N ALA A 293 31.64 27.90 35.90
CA ALA A 293 30.40 28.66 36.11
C ALA A 293 30.02 29.51 34.89
N HIS A 294 31.00 30.17 34.26
CA HIS A 294 30.77 30.96 33.04
C HIS A 294 30.37 30.09 31.85
N ARG A 295 31.04 28.95 31.61
CA ARG A 295 30.63 27.98 30.57
C ARG A 295 29.21 27.45 30.78
N ARG A 296 28.88 27.05 32.02
CA ARG A 296 27.55 26.55 32.37
C ARG A 296 26.46 27.61 32.21
N SER A 297 26.75 28.87 32.57
CA SER A 297 25.86 30.01 32.35
C SER A 297 25.63 30.25 30.85
N ALA A 298 26.69 30.25 30.04
CA ALA A 298 26.58 30.37 28.59
C ALA A 298 25.75 29.23 27.98
N MET A 299 26.00 27.97 28.35
CA MET A 299 25.17 26.83 27.92
C MET A 299 23.67 27.01 28.27
N ASN A 300 23.37 27.51 29.47
CA ASN A 300 21.99 27.72 29.92
C ASN A 300 21.27 28.88 29.20
N SER A 301 22.00 29.85 28.65
CA SER A 301 21.42 31.00 27.94
C SER A 301 20.79 30.65 26.57
N THR A 302 21.12 29.50 25.98
CA THR A 302 20.60 29.06 24.66
C THR A 302 20.04 27.62 24.67
N PRO A 303 18.93 27.34 25.38
CA PRO A 303 18.39 25.98 25.53
C PRO A 303 18.06 25.25 24.21
N GLN A 304 17.59 25.97 23.17
CA GLN A 304 17.31 25.39 21.86
C GLN A 304 18.55 24.84 21.13
N ALA A 305 19.77 25.23 21.52
CA ALA A 305 21.01 24.75 20.91
C ALA A 305 21.50 23.40 21.50
N TRP A 306 20.81 22.87 22.51
CA TRP A 306 21.26 21.66 23.21
C TRP A 306 21.09 20.41 22.31
N PRO A 307 22.10 19.53 22.23
CA PRO A 307 21.96 18.29 21.49
C PRO A 307 20.87 17.43 22.17
N LYS A 308 19.83 17.07 21.41
CA LYS A 308 18.75 16.22 21.91
C LYS A 308 19.24 14.78 22.08
N ARG A 309 18.89 14.16 23.20
CA ARG A 309 19.08 12.72 23.42
C ARG A 309 18.34 11.93 22.33
N LEU A 310 18.94 10.84 21.85
CA LEU A 310 18.23 9.87 21.00
C LEU A 310 17.38 8.94 21.84
N GLU A 311 16.13 8.77 21.43
CA GLU A 311 15.11 8.00 22.14
C GLU A 311 14.25 7.20 21.14
N GLY A 312 13.35 6.36 21.64
CA GLY A 312 12.36 5.66 20.80
C GLY A 312 12.96 4.78 19.69
N ALA A 313 12.44 4.93 18.47
CA ALA A 313 12.87 4.14 17.30
C ALA A 313 14.29 4.50 16.86
N ASP A 314 14.64 5.80 16.77
CA ASP A 314 15.98 6.27 16.38
C ASP A 314 17.09 5.66 17.23
N ARG A 315 16.84 5.47 18.54
CA ARG A 315 17.79 4.79 19.42
C ARG A 315 17.94 3.31 19.09
N LYS A 316 16.83 2.59 18.91
CA LYS A 316 16.83 1.16 18.59
C LYS A 316 17.51 0.88 17.24
N ASP A 317 17.21 1.67 16.23
CA ASP A 317 17.81 1.55 14.90
C ASP A 317 19.33 1.78 14.96
N LEU A 318 19.76 2.82 15.69
CA LEU A 318 21.19 3.13 15.86
C LEU A 318 21.94 2.05 16.64
N ASP A 319 21.34 1.49 17.68
CA ASP A 319 21.94 0.43 18.49
C ASP A 319 22.04 -0.87 17.68
N ALA A 320 21.03 -1.22 16.88
CA ALA A 320 21.08 -2.31 15.91
C ALA A 320 22.21 -2.08 14.89
N TRP A 321 22.20 -0.95 14.19
CA TRP A 321 23.22 -0.56 13.22
C TRP A 321 24.66 -0.66 13.77
N LYS A 322 24.89 -0.21 15.01
CA LYS A 322 26.20 -0.32 15.66
C LYS A 322 26.58 -1.76 16.00
N SER A 323 25.62 -2.62 16.32
CA SER A 323 25.88 -4.02 16.70
C SER A 323 26.18 -4.95 15.52
N ASN A 324 25.43 -4.83 14.41
CA ASN A 324 25.44 -5.80 13.31
C ASN A 324 25.27 -5.17 11.92
N ARG A 325 25.32 -3.83 11.80
CA ARG A 325 25.04 -3.07 10.56
C ARG A 325 23.66 -3.32 9.94
N GLN A 326 22.69 -3.77 10.74
CA GLN A 326 21.30 -3.89 10.31
C GLN A 326 20.65 -2.51 10.17
N LEU A 327 20.08 -2.26 9.00
CA LEU A 327 19.23 -1.09 8.74
C LEU A 327 17.76 -1.43 9.05
N PRO A 328 16.92 -0.42 9.38
CA PRO A 328 15.49 -0.63 9.56
C PRO A 328 14.80 -0.99 8.23
N TYR A 329 13.82 -1.87 8.32
CA TYR A 329 12.97 -2.26 7.18
C TYR A 329 11.99 -1.14 6.80
N GLU A 330 11.71 -1.02 5.50
CA GLU A 330 10.74 -0.08 4.96
C GLU A 330 9.32 -0.66 5.14
N ILE A 331 8.59 -0.16 6.14
CA ILE A 331 7.24 -0.64 6.51
C ILE A 331 6.09 0.23 5.96
N GLU A 332 6.40 1.38 5.37
CA GLU A 332 5.43 2.34 4.82
C GLU A 332 5.62 2.51 3.29
N GLY A 333 5.07 3.56 2.69
CA GLY A 333 5.24 3.88 1.26
C GLY A 333 4.32 3.12 0.28
N ARG A 334 3.71 2.01 0.72
CA ARG A 334 2.62 1.31 -0.02
C ARG A 334 1.42 2.23 -0.25
N GLU A 335 0.68 1.96 -1.32
CA GLU A 335 -0.63 2.57 -1.54
C GLU A 335 -1.57 2.30 -0.36
N SER A 336 -2.34 3.28 0.11
CA SER A 336 -3.20 3.08 1.29
C SER A 336 -4.21 1.93 1.08
N TRP A 337 -4.18 0.93 1.98
CA TRP A 337 -5.09 -0.21 1.95
C TRP A 337 -6.56 0.21 2.00
N SER A 338 -6.87 1.37 2.60
CA SER A 338 -8.24 1.89 2.66
C SER A 338 -8.82 2.16 1.28
N ILE A 339 -7.98 2.41 0.27
CA ILE A 339 -8.36 2.75 -1.11
C ILE A 339 -8.00 1.62 -2.07
N PHE A 340 -6.75 1.17 -2.02
CA PHE A 340 -6.13 0.26 -3.00
C PHE A 340 -5.82 -1.13 -2.42
N GLY A 341 -6.49 -1.51 -1.33
CA GLY A 341 -6.40 -2.85 -0.75
C GLY A 341 -6.99 -3.95 -1.65
N TYR A 342 -7.05 -5.17 -1.12
CA TYR A 342 -7.41 -6.37 -1.87
C TYR A 342 -8.93 -6.60 -1.93
N LEU A 343 -9.73 -6.02 -1.02
CA LEU A 343 -11.17 -6.28 -0.95
C LEU A 343 -11.97 -5.34 -1.85
N ARG A 344 -11.58 -5.33 -3.14
CA ARG A 344 -12.24 -4.59 -4.23
C ARG A 344 -11.93 -5.25 -5.58
N TRP A 345 -12.78 -5.08 -6.59
CA TRP A 345 -12.44 -5.51 -7.94
C TRP A 345 -11.30 -4.66 -8.53
N ARG A 346 -10.47 -5.27 -9.39
CA ARG A 346 -9.49 -4.50 -10.17
C ARG A 346 -10.21 -3.76 -11.28
N MET A 347 -10.14 -2.43 -11.24
CA MET A 347 -10.70 -1.55 -12.27
C MET A 347 -10.06 -1.81 -13.63
N VAL A 348 -10.88 -2.05 -14.65
CA VAL A 348 -10.50 -1.82 -16.05
C VAL A 348 -10.77 -0.34 -16.33
N TYR A 349 -9.75 0.38 -16.77
CA TYR A 349 -9.92 1.74 -17.28
C TYR A 349 -10.18 1.65 -18.78
N GLU A 350 -11.45 1.55 -19.17
CA GLU A 350 -11.88 1.87 -20.53
C GLU A 350 -11.89 3.40 -20.71
N ASP A 351 -12.09 3.92 -21.93
CA ASP A 351 -12.03 5.36 -22.28
C ASP A 351 -13.07 6.27 -21.57
N GLU A 352 -13.78 5.75 -20.56
CA GLU A 352 -14.67 6.51 -19.71
C GLU A 352 -13.93 7.49 -18.77
N ALA A 353 -14.67 8.50 -18.32
CA ALA A 353 -14.19 9.55 -17.43
C ALA A 353 -13.29 9.03 -16.30
N SER A 354 -12.07 9.58 -16.20
CA SER A 354 -11.08 9.17 -15.20
C SER A 354 -11.66 9.20 -13.78
N TRP A 355 -11.15 8.36 -12.87
CA TRP A 355 -11.67 8.31 -11.49
C TRP A 355 -11.63 9.68 -10.77
N LEU A 356 -10.70 10.57 -11.13
CA LEU A 356 -10.65 11.96 -10.67
C LEU A 356 -11.83 12.79 -11.18
N GLN A 357 -12.22 12.61 -12.44
CA GLN A 357 -13.41 13.22 -13.02
C GLN A 357 -14.68 12.67 -12.36
N GLN A 358 -14.76 11.35 -12.11
CA GLN A 358 -15.87 10.74 -11.37
C GLN A 358 -16.00 11.32 -9.95
N VAL A 359 -14.88 11.49 -9.23
CA VAL A 359 -14.84 12.17 -7.92
C VAL A 359 -15.25 13.64 -8.03
N GLY A 360 -14.84 14.34 -9.08
CA GLY A 360 -15.22 15.73 -9.35
C GLY A 360 -16.72 15.90 -9.64
N ASP A 361 -17.28 15.03 -10.49
CA ASP A 361 -18.70 14.97 -10.82
C ASP A 361 -19.55 14.58 -9.62
N PHE A 362 -19.04 13.65 -8.81
CA PHE A 362 -19.62 13.25 -7.53
C PHE A 362 -19.63 14.41 -6.51
N ALA A 363 -18.50 15.07 -6.29
CA ALA A 363 -18.42 16.23 -5.39
C ALA A 363 -19.30 17.38 -5.89
N GLY A 364 -19.36 17.59 -7.21
CA GLY A 364 -20.30 18.48 -7.86
C GLY A 364 -21.76 18.07 -7.63
N ALA A 365 -22.08 16.77 -7.65
CA ALA A 365 -23.42 16.26 -7.40
C ALA A 365 -23.84 16.44 -5.93
N GLN A 366 -22.94 16.18 -4.98
CA GLN A 366 -23.14 16.47 -3.56
C GLN A 366 -23.30 17.97 -3.32
N ALA A 367 -22.44 18.80 -3.89
CA ALA A 367 -22.57 20.26 -3.82
C ALA A 367 -23.89 20.74 -4.45
N ARG A 368 -24.36 20.13 -5.55
CA ARG A 368 -25.68 20.40 -6.17
C ARG A 368 -26.85 19.88 -5.35
N ALA A 369 -26.69 18.79 -4.59
CA ALA A 369 -27.72 18.22 -3.73
C ALA A 369 -27.84 19.00 -2.42
N VAL A 370 -26.72 19.38 -1.80
CA VAL A 370 -26.67 20.32 -0.68
C VAL A 370 -27.14 21.70 -1.13
N LYS A 371 -26.73 22.20 -2.30
CA LYS A 371 -27.27 23.45 -2.86
C LYS A 371 -28.74 23.35 -3.21
N ARG A 372 -29.30 22.17 -3.53
CA ARG A 372 -30.75 21.96 -3.67
C ARG A 372 -31.44 21.93 -2.31
N GLY A 373 -31.05 21.08 -1.36
CA GLY A 373 -31.65 21.08 -0.02
C GLY A 373 -31.44 22.39 0.76
N ILE A 374 -30.42 23.19 0.42
CA ILE A 374 -30.31 24.60 0.80
C ILE A 374 -31.29 25.43 -0.01
N LYS A 375 -31.28 25.39 -1.36
CA LYS A 375 -32.23 26.14 -2.21
C LYS A 375 -33.70 25.84 -1.91
N ASP A 376 -34.09 24.64 -1.50
CA ASP A 376 -35.48 24.32 -1.18
C ASP A 376 -35.87 24.90 0.19
N LYS A 377 -34.91 25.01 1.13
CA LYS A 377 -35.04 25.74 2.41
C LYS A 377 -34.81 27.24 2.28
N VAL A 378 -34.13 27.66 1.21
CA VAL A 378 -33.75 29.04 0.92
C VAL A 378 -34.78 29.68 0.02
N ASP A 379 -35.46 28.98 -0.89
CA ASP A 379 -36.61 29.48 -1.65
C ASP A 379 -37.76 29.74 -0.66
N ASP A 380 -38.02 28.81 0.28
CA ASP A 380 -38.94 28.97 1.42
C ASP A 380 -38.56 30.14 2.37
N ALA A 381 -37.31 30.63 2.29
CA ALA A 381 -36.81 31.80 3.02
C ALA A 381 -36.55 33.04 2.12
N VAL A 382 -36.54 32.88 0.79
CA VAL A 382 -36.27 33.88 -0.24
C VAL A 382 -37.58 34.45 -0.76
N ASP A 383 -38.66 33.68 -0.76
CA ASP A 383 -40.01 34.26 -0.79
C ASP A 383 -40.26 35.20 0.42
N ARG A 384 -39.47 35.04 1.51
CA ARG A 384 -39.43 35.92 2.69
C ARG A 384 -38.26 36.91 2.75
N ALA A 385 -37.32 36.87 1.79
CA ALA A 385 -36.11 37.72 1.80
C ALA A 385 -35.83 38.45 0.47
N ALA A 386 -36.53 38.10 -0.61
CA ALA A 386 -36.55 38.82 -1.88
C ALA A 386 -37.25 40.19 -1.76
N GLU A 387 -38.07 40.39 -0.72
CA GLU A 387 -38.53 41.73 -0.31
C GLU A 387 -37.39 42.63 0.20
N ALA A 388 -36.28 42.07 0.69
CA ALA A 388 -35.32 42.79 1.54
C ALA A 388 -34.00 43.19 0.85
N ALA A 389 -33.42 42.34 -0.01
CA ALA A 389 -32.00 42.50 -0.37
C ALA A 389 -31.60 42.09 -1.80
N GLY A 390 -32.09 42.83 -2.80
CA GLY A 390 -31.27 43.02 -4.00
C GLY A 390 -30.03 43.85 -3.67
N ARG A 391 -28.82 43.24 -3.66
CA ARG A 391 -27.49 43.83 -3.99
C ARG A 391 -26.29 42.88 -3.69
N ALA A 392 -25.29 42.90 -4.59
CA ALA A 392 -23.86 42.52 -4.44
C ALA A 392 -23.34 41.08 -4.79
N ILE A 393 -22.21 41.07 -5.51
CA ILE A 393 -21.44 39.96 -6.15
C ILE A 393 -19.96 40.12 -5.69
N GLY A 394 -19.06 39.13 -5.60
CA GLY A 394 -19.08 37.67 -5.89
C GLY A 394 -17.66 37.14 -6.20
N ASN A 395 -17.53 36.05 -6.97
CA ASN A 395 -16.30 35.52 -7.62
C ASN A 395 -15.02 35.26 -6.78
N GLY A 396 -14.79 33.98 -6.42
CA GLY A 396 -13.48 33.47 -5.93
C GLY A 396 -13.10 32.04 -6.36
N ALA A 397 -13.92 31.35 -7.16
CA ALA A 397 -13.94 29.89 -7.21
C ALA A 397 -12.73 29.19 -7.87
N LYS A 398 -12.08 29.78 -8.89
CA LYS A 398 -11.08 29.04 -9.69
C LYS A 398 -9.77 28.71 -8.94
N LYS A 399 -9.21 29.64 -8.16
CA LYS A 399 -7.95 29.39 -7.43
C LYS A 399 -8.09 28.39 -6.26
N GLY A 400 -9.30 28.19 -5.75
CA GLY A 400 -9.57 27.19 -4.72
C GLY A 400 -9.53 25.77 -5.26
N ALA A 401 -9.94 25.54 -6.51
CA ALA A 401 -10.04 24.21 -7.10
C ALA A 401 -8.67 23.50 -7.17
N ASP A 402 -7.64 24.19 -7.66
CA ASP A 402 -6.31 23.60 -7.85
C ASP A 402 -5.61 23.32 -6.50
N TYR A 403 -5.75 24.22 -5.52
CA TYR A 403 -5.25 24.02 -4.15
C TYR A 403 -5.94 22.83 -3.44
N LEU A 404 -7.25 22.68 -3.64
CA LEU A 404 -8.00 21.55 -3.10
C LEU A 404 -7.67 20.23 -3.82
N LEU A 405 -7.31 20.27 -5.11
CA LEU A 405 -6.85 19.11 -5.87
C LEU A 405 -5.53 18.56 -5.32
N ASP A 406 -4.61 19.46 -4.97
CA ASP A 406 -3.33 19.12 -4.35
C ASP A 406 -3.53 18.54 -2.94
N LYS A 407 -4.36 19.21 -2.11
CA LYS A 407 -4.71 18.71 -0.78
C LYS A 407 -5.52 17.40 -0.79
N ALA A 408 -6.25 17.10 -1.86
CA ALA A 408 -6.89 15.79 -2.03
C ALA A 408 -5.85 14.68 -2.30
N LYS A 409 -4.80 14.95 -3.08
CA LYS A 409 -3.69 14.00 -3.30
C LYS A 409 -2.93 13.71 -1.99
N ASP A 410 -2.54 14.76 -1.27
CA ASP A 410 -1.93 14.67 0.08
C ASP A 410 -2.78 13.88 1.08
N ALA A 411 -4.10 13.96 0.96
CA ALA A 411 -5.02 13.30 1.87
C ALA A 411 -5.20 11.81 1.59
N LEU A 412 -5.15 11.41 0.32
CA LEU A 412 -5.40 10.04 -0.11
C LEU A 412 -4.14 9.16 0.03
N SER A 413 -2.94 9.74 -0.08
CA SER A 413 -1.67 9.04 0.25
C SER A 413 -1.60 8.65 1.73
N ASN A 414 -2.09 9.51 2.63
CA ASN A 414 -2.09 9.29 4.08
C ASN A 414 -3.23 8.40 4.61
N GLY A 415 -4.15 7.96 3.74
CA GLY A 415 -5.27 7.08 4.10
C GLY A 415 -6.32 7.70 5.03
N VAL A 416 -7.33 6.89 5.39
CA VAL A 416 -8.27 7.25 6.47
C VAL A 416 -7.49 7.27 7.80
N PRO A 417 -7.54 8.36 8.60
CA PRO A 417 -6.87 8.39 9.88
C PRO A 417 -7.32 7.21 10.73
N ARG A 418 -6.37 6.48 11.34
CA ARG A 418 -6.67 5.52 12.39
C ARG A 418 -7.46 6.26 13.49
N THR A 419 -8.77 6.06 13.54
CA THR A 419 -9.55 6.38 14.75
C THR A 419 -8.86 5.64 15.88
N ARG A 420 -8.37 6.37 16.89
CA ARG A 420 -7.77 5.76 18.08
C ARG A 420 -8.74 4.69 18.61
N LEU A 421 -8.18 3.54 18.97
CA LEU A 421 -8.85 2.54 19.79
C LEU A 421 -9.30 3.17 21.11
#